data_AF-A0A954I591-F1
#
_entry.id   AF-A0A954I591-F1
#
_cell.length_a   1.000
_cell.length_b   1.000
_cell.length_c   1.000
_cell.angle_alpha   90.00
_cell.angle_beta   90.00
_cell.angle_gamma   90.00
#
_symmetry.space_group_name_H-M   'P 1'
#
loop_
_entity.id
_entity.type
_entity.pdbx_description
1 polymer ?
#
loop_
_entity_poly.entity_id
_entity_poly.type
_entity_poly.pdbx_seq_one_letter_code
_entity_poly.pdbx_strand_id
1 'polypeptide(L)'
;SALLPAAVVGCNESGTQTVTETATTPENAPVNKTCPIMGGDVDPAVKTAWGDKTIGFCCEPCIEEWQALSDDEKTTKLAKVTE
;
A
#
# COMPACT_ATOMS: atom_id res chain seq x y z
N SER A 1 49.20 35.87 -1.17
CA SER A 1 48.33 35.79 -2.37
C SER A 1 48.45 34.38 -2.91
N ALA A 2 47.46 33.50 -2.95
CA ALA A 2 46.01 33.64 -3.21
C ALA A 2 45.22 32.73 -2.24
N LEU A 3 44.21 33.22 -1.52
CA LEU A 3 42.77 33.25 -1.88
C LEU A 3 42.11 31.86 -1.99
N LEU A 4 41.28 31.55 -0.98
CA LEU A 4 40.18 30.56 -0.98
C LEU A 4 39.01 31.07 -1.86
N PRO A 5 38.10 30.20 -2.34
CA PRO A 5 36.86 29.84 -1.59
C PRO A 5 36.49 28.34 -1.70
N ALA A 6 36.03 27.67 -0.65
CA ALA A 6 34.65 27.60 -0.12
C ALA A 6 33.62 26.80 -0.97
N ALA A 7 32.92 25.91 -0.25
CA ALA A 7 31.63 25.26 -0.53
C ALA A 7 31.60 24.01 -1.45
N VAL A 8 31.32 22.84 -0.84
CA VAL A 8 29.98 22.22 -0.88
C VAL A 8 29.79 21.35 0.38
N VAL A 9 29.06 21.90 1.35
CA VAL A 9 28.39 21.13 2.40
C VAL A 9 27.07 20.65 1.81
N GLY A 10 26.77 19.36 1.99
CA GLY A 10 25.39 18.89 2.16
C GLY A 10 24.68 18.35 0.92
N CYS A 11 24.79 17.04 0.72
CA CYS A 11 23.66 16.22 0.26
C CYS A 11 23.51 15.06 1.24
N ASN A 12 22.80 15.30 2.35
CA ASN A 12 22.10 14.24 3.06
C ASN A 12 20.65 14.30 2.60
N GLU A 13 20.35 13.63 1.50
CA GLU A 13 18.99 13.25 1.19
C GLU A 13 18.95 11.73 1.27
N SER A 14 18.55 11.32 2.48
CA SER A 14 18.11 9.98 2.83
C SER A 14 17.45 9.33 1.62
N GLY A 15 17.96 8.15 1.28
CA GLY A 15 17.53 7.39 0.11
C GLY A 15 16.01 7.43 -0.07
N THR A 16 15.65 7.91 -1.25
CA THR A 16 14.54 7.44 -2.07
C THR A 16 13.92 6.15 -1.53
N GLN A 17 12.81 6.28 -0.80
CA GLN A 17 11.76 5.29 -0.98
C GLN A 17 10.97 5.78 -2.16
N THR A 18 11.48 5.36 -3.31
CA THR A 18 10.78 5.23 -4.57
C THR A 18 9.45 4.55 -4.26
N VAL A 19 8.40 5.34 -4.01
CA VAL A 19 7.06 4.90 -4.35
C VAL A 19 7.07 4.86 -5.85
N THR A 20 7.43 3.69 -6.37
CA THR A 20 7.38 3.37 -7.78
C THR A 20 5.92 3.44 -8.19
N GLU A 21 5.46 4.63 -8.56
CA GLU A 21 4.46 4.82 -9.58
C GLU A 21 5.03 4.23 -10.88
N THR A 22 4.79 2.94 -11.09
CA THR A 22 4.79 2.31 -12.41
C THR A 22 3.73 1.23 -12.39
N ALA A 23 2.56 1.64 -12.85
CA ALA A 23 1.51 0.74 -13.30
C ALA A 23 2.03 -0.17 -14.43
N THR A 24 1.39 -1.34 -14.53
CA THR A 24 1.56 -2.39 -15.56
C THR A 24 2.52 -3.53 -15.20
N THR A 25 2.18 -4.33 -14.19
CA THR A 25 2.35 -5.80 -14.21
C THR A 25 1.35 -6.42 -13.19
N PRO A 26 0.45 -7.34 -13.61
CA PRO A 26 -0.60 -7.90 -12.77
C PRO A 26 -0.08 -9.02 -11.84
N GLU A 27 1.08 -8.84 -11.20
CA GLU A 27 1.66 -9.91 -10.37
C GLU A 27 1.14 -9.88 -8.92
N ASN A 28 0.55 -8.76 -8.48
CA ASN A 28 -0.14 -8.64 -7.18
C ASN A 28 -1.44 -7.84 -7.30
N ALA A 29 -2.36 -8.35 -8.13
CA ALA A 29 -3.74 -7.88 -8.12
C ALA A 29 -4.41 -8.31 -6.82
N PRO A 30 -5.28 -7.47 -6.24
CA PRO A 30 -6.07 -7.87 -5.09
C PRO A 30 -6.96 -9.07 -5.45
N VAL A 31 -7.10 -10.01 -4.52
CA VAL A 31 -7.93 -11.21 -4.69
C VAL A 31 -9.42 -10.87 -4.70
N ASN A 32 -9.78 -9.69 -4.20
CA ASN A 32 -11.14 -9.18 -4.09
C ASN A 32 -11.34 -7.98 -5.03
N LYS A 33 -12.56 -7.86 -5.58
CA LYS A 33 -12.99 -6.69 -6.37
C LYS A 33 -13.77 -5.66 -5.54
N THR A 34 -14.28 -6.10 -4.39
CA THR A 34 -15.10 -5.30 -3.50
C THR A 34 -14.42 -5.21 -2.13
N CYS A 35 -14.46 -4.03 -1.52
CA CYS A 35 -13.85 -3.75 -0.23
C CYS A 35 -14.49 -4.62 0.86
N PRO A 36 -13.73 -5.45 1.59
CA PRO A 36 -14.28 -6.34 2.61
C PRO A 36 -14.76 -5.59 3.87
N ILE A 37 -14.36 -4.32 4.05
CA ILE A 37 -14.77 -3.49 5.19
C ILE A 37 -16.15 -2.86 4.93
N MET A 38 -16.27 -2.09 3.85
CA MET A 38 -17.43 -1.23 3.57
C MET A 38 -18.26 -1.65 2.34
N GLY A 39 -17.76 -2.57 1.51
CA GLY A 39 -18.49 -3.04 0.31
C GLY A 39 -18.37 -2.15 -0.93
N GLY A 40 -17.51 -1.12 -0.93
CA GLY A 40 -17.24 -0.29 -2.12
C GLY A 40 -16.30 -0.95 -3.14
N ASP A 41 -16.19 -0.37 -4.33
CA ASP A 41 -15.22 -0.84 -5.35
C ASP A 41 -13.77 -0.68 -4.86
N VAL A 42 -12.93 -1.67 -5.17
CA VAL A 42 -11.52 -1.66 -4.80
C VAL A 42 -10.71 -0.71 -5.68
N ASP A 43 -9.87 0.10 -5.05
CA ASP A 43 -8.81 0.84 -5.71
C ASP A 43 -7.55 -0.04 -5.79
N PRO A 44 -6.97 -0.28 -6.99
CA PRO A 44 -5.76 -1.11 -7.14
C PRO A 44 -4.51 -0.52 -6.47
N ALA A 45 -4.50 0.78 -6.12
CA ALA A 45 -3.46 1.43 -5.34
C ALA A 45 -3.65 1.23 -3.83
N VAL A 46 -4.89 1.01 -3.37
CA VAL A 46 -5.21 0.85 -1.94
C VAL A 46 -5.31 -0.64 -1.62
N LYS A 47 -4.19 -1.23 -1.19
CA LYS A 47 -4.10 -2.67 -0.92
C LYS A 47 -3.09 -3.01 0.18
N THR A 48 -3.27 -4.16 0.81
CA THR A 48 -2.35 -4.71 1.82
C THR A 48 -2.08 -6.20 1.58
N ALA A 49 -0.91 -6.67 1.99
CA ALA A 49 -0.60 -8.10 1.99
C ALA A 49 -1.14 -8.76 3.26
N TRP A 50 -1.81 -9.90 3.11
CA TRP A 50 -2.29 -10.73 4.23
C TRP A 50 -2.08 -12.20 3.88
N GLY A 51 -1.10 -12.83 4.53
CA GLY A 51 -0.61 -14.16 4.14
C GLY A 51 -0.06 -14.15 2.72
N ASP A 52 -0.48 -15.13 1.91
CA ASP A 52 -0.14 -15.25 0.49
C ASP A 52 -1.10 -14.48 -0.44
N LYS A 53 -1.94 -13.60 0.11
CA LYS A 53 -2.97 -12.86 -0.62
C LYS A 53 -2.71 -11.37 -0.56
N THR A 54 -3.04 -10.69 -1.64
CA THR A 54 -3.17 -9.23 -1.67
C THR A 54 -4.64 -8.86 -1.50
N ILE A 55 -4.97 -8.03 -0.53
CA ILE A 55 -6.33 -7.57 -0.24
C ILE A 55 -6.44 -6.10 -0.65
N GLY A 56 -7.42 -5.78 -1.48
CA GLY A 56 -7.70 -4.41 -1.93
C GLY A 56 -8.83 -3.75 -1.15
N PHE A 57 -8.83 -2.43 -1.11
CA PHE A 57 -9.82 -1.63 -0.39
C PHE A 57 -10.29 -0.43 -1.22
N CYS A 58 -11.41 0.16 -0.82
CA CYS A 58 -11.97 1.33 -1.51
C CYS A 58 -11.31 2.65 -1.08
N CYS A 59 -10.66 2.70 0.09
CA CYS A 59 -10.00 3.89 0.61
C CYS A 59 -8.95 3.53 1.67
N GLU A 60 -7.95 4.39 1.87
CA GLU A 60 -6.85 4.17 2.82
C GLU A 60 -7.31 3.87 4.26
N PRO A 61 -8.34 4.54 4.83
CA PRO A 61 -8.83 4.22 6.17
C PRO A 61 -9.30 2.77 6.34
N CYS A 62 -9.78 2.13 5.27
CA CYS A 62 -10.16 0.71 5.34
C CYS A 62 -8.95 -0.20 5.57
N ILE A 63 -7.73 0.22 5.24
CA ILE A 63 -6.51 -0.54 5.56
C ILE A 63 -6.29 -0.55 7.07
N GLU A 64 -6.44 0.59 7.73
CA GLU A 64 -6.27 0.70 9.19
C GLU A 64 -7.33 -0.14 9.91
N GLU A 65 -8.59 -0.01 9.50
CA GLU A 65 -9.69 -0.79 10.07
C GLU A 65 -9.47 -2.29 9.82
N TRP A 66 -9.02 -2.67 8.62
CA TRP A 66 -8.63 -4.04 8.32
C TRP A 66 -7.53 -4.53 9.26
N GLN A 67 -6.47 -3.75 9.50
CA GLN A 67 -5.38 -4.18 10.39
C GLN A 67 -5.83 -4.35 11.84
N ALA A 68 -6.79 -3.55 12.29
CA ALA A 68 -7.36 -3.62 13.64
C ALA A 68 -8.25 -4.86 13.87
N LEU A 69 -8.76 -5.50 12.80
CA LEU A 69 -9.56 -6.72 12.91
C LEU A 69 -8.70 -7.93 13.31
N SER A 70 -9.34 -8.87 14.01
CA SER A 70 -8.80 -10.21 14.24
C SER A 70 -8.74 -11.04 12.94
N ASP A 71 -7.89 -12.06 12.90
CA ASP A 71 -7.77 -12.92 11.70
C ASP A 71 -9.07 -13.65 11.35
N ASP A 72 -9.89 -14.02 12.35
CA ASP A 72 -11.21 -14.60 12.15
C ASP A 72 -12.18 -13.62 11.45
N GLU A 73 -12.16 -12.35 11.87
CA GLU A 73 -12.98 -11.31 11.25
C GLU A 73 -12.51 -10.99 9.84
N LYS A 74 -11.20 -10.88 9.62
CA LYS A 74 -10.58 -10.70 8.28
C LYS A 74 -11.03 -11.80 7.34
N THR A 75 -10.95 -13.06 7.77
CA THR A 75 -11.38 -14.22 6.97
C THR A 75 -12.86 -14.13 6.60
N THR A 76 -13.71 -13.83 7.58
CA THR A 76 -15.17 -13.73 7.38
C THR A 76 -15.55 -12.59 6.44
N LYS A 77 -14.90 -11.43 6.58
CA LYS A 77 -15.14 -10.25 5.75
C LYS A 77 -14.66 -10.46 4.32
N LEU A 78 -13.48 -11.06 4.16
CA LEU A 78 -12.93 -11.37 2.84
C LEU A 78 -13.76 -12.41 2.11
N ALA A 79 -14.16 -13.50 2.78
CA ALA A 79 -14.97 -14.54 2.19
C ALA A 79 -16.22 -13.96 1.49
N LYS A 80 -16.94 -13.04 2.15
CA LYS A 80 -18.14 -12.38 1.62
C LYS A 80 -17.94 -11.61 0.31
N VAL A 81 -16.72 -11.18 -0.01
CA VAL A 81 -16.40 -10.39 -1.22
C VAL A 81 -15.54 -11.17 -2.23
N THR A 82 -15.28 -12.45 -1.95
CA THR A 82 -14.51 -13.35 -2.81
C THR A 82 -15.27 -14.64 -3.18
N GLU A 83 -16.54 -14.77 -2.79
CA GLU A 83 -17.43 -15.86 -3.25
C GLU A 83 -17.85 -15.72 -4.71
#